data_AF-A0A7D3VXZ0-F1
#
_entry.id   AF-A0A7D3VXZ0-F1
#
_cell.length_a   1.000
_cell.length_b   1.000
_cell.length_c   1.000
_cell.angle_alpha   90.00
_cell.angle_beta   90.00
_cell.angle_gamma   90.00
#
_symmetry.space_group_name_H-M   'P 1'
#
loop_
_entity.id
_entity.type
_entity.pdbx_description
1 polymer ?
#
loop_
_entity_poly.entity_id
_entity_poly.type
_entity_poly.pdbx_seq_one_letter_code
_entity_poly.pdbx_strand_id
1 'polypeptide(L)'
;MRNRWMRWAAAGGACAGIVAAGAGTVWYTSGDAQGRTVADTSASMRISAADADGASRYWTAKRMAAATPIDRVNGGAAGRTLSAQAITKSKAFGGVPTIGALFFNNGQGDHFCTASVVQSSSQRLLITAAHCIHGGKGKKYASKVAFVPKYDRGKRPYGTWTAKMLLVDQRWVSSTDRDLDFGFIALNDRSGKKIQKAVGYNRLAVNQGVGRTVNVAGYPKIAFDSRDRPIYCRTKTAKQAKYQIRMDCTGFYGGTSGSPWLLNYSYTTQRGDINGVIGGYQGGGNTASRSYSAYFDKDVSNLRAAADKRAA
;
A
#
# COMPACT_ATOMS: atom_id res chain seq x y z
N MET A 1 -69.67 23.86 -31.51
CA MET A 1 -69.62 25.12 -32.29
C MET A 1 -68.19 25.32 -32.81
N ARG A 2 -68.06 25.41 -34.14
CA ARG A 2 -66.99 26.03 -34.97
C ARG A 2 -65.52 25.65 -34.65
N ASN A 3 -64.90 24.71 -35.37
CA ASN A 3 -64.24 24.82 -36.70
C ASN A 3 -63.17 25.92 -36.87
N ARG A 4 -61.93 25.49 -37.22
CA ARG A 4 -61.10 25.88 -38.40
C ARG A 4 -59.67 25.35 -38.17
N TRP A 5 -59.19 24.29 -38.81
CA TRP A 5 -58.74 24.12 -40.22
C TRP A 5 -57.66 25.10 -40.67
N MET A 6 -56.46 24.56 -40.95
CA MET A 6 -55.61 25.03 -42.05
C MET A 6 -54.96 23.82 -42.74
N ARG A 7 -55.33 23.63 -44.01
CA ARG A 7 -54.67 22.79 -45.02
C ARG A 7 -53.45 23.55 -45.56
N TRP A 8 -52.44 22.91 -46.14
CA TRP A 8 -52.24 22.54 -47.56
C TRP A 8 -50.77 22.05 -47.65
N ALA A 9 -50.27 21.24 -48.58
CA ALA A 9 -50.74 20.50 -49.73
C ALA A 9 -49.71 19.38 -49.98
N ALA A 10 -50.16 18.23 -50.48
CA ALA A 10 -49.27 17.22 -51.05
C ALA A 10 -49.06 17.53 -52.55
N ALA A 11 -47.82 17.49 -53.01
CA ALA A 11 -47.49 17.33 -54.42
C ALA A 11 -46.85 15.94 -54.57
N GLY A 12 -47.58 15.05 -55.24
CA GLY A 12 -47.09 13.75 -55.65
C GLY A 12 -46.21 13.86 -56.90
N GLY A 13 -45.13 13.10 -56.91
CA GLY A 13 -44.40 12.71 -58.11
C GLY A 13 -44.17 11.21 -58.02
N ALA A 14 -44.91 10.44 -58.81
CA ALA A 14 -44.71 9.01 -59.00
C ALA A 14 -43.54 8.78 -59.96
N CYS A 15 -42.71 7.77 -59.71
CA CYS A 15 -42.40 6.70 -60.67
C CYS A 15 -41.41 5.67 -60.08
N ALA A 16 -41.92 4.43 -60.00
CA ALA A 16 -41.28 3.14 -60.25
C ALA A 16 -39.87 2.85 -59.71
N GLY A 17 -39.76 1.78 -58.89
CA GLY A 17 -38.50 1.04 -58.78
C GLY A 17 -38.38 0.08 -57.60
N ILE A 18 -38.97 -1.12 -57.75
CA ILE A 18 -38.54 -2.40 -57.14
C ILE A 18 -38.57 -2.49 -55.59
N VAL A 19 -39.56 -3.25 -55.09
CA VAL A 19 -39.55 -3.81 -53.72
C VAL A 19 -38.60 -5.00 -53.70
N ALA A 20 -37.45 -4.86 -53.05
CA ALA A 20 -36.67 -5.98 -52.56
C ALA A 20 -37.00 -6.16 -51.07
N ALA A 21 -37.64 -7.28 -50.72
CA ALA A 21 -37.88 -7.66 -49.34
C ALA A 21 -36.55 -8.05 -48.68
N GLY A 22 -35.92 -7.11 -47.98
CA GLY A 22 -34.81 -7.36 -47.07
C GLY A 22 -35.30 -7.31 -45.64
N ALA A 23 -35.21 -8.42 -44.91
CA ALA A 23 -35.40 -8.46 -43.47
C ALA A 23 -34.30 -7.61 -42.79
N GLY A 24 -34.62 -6.36 -42.49
CA GLY A 24 -33.73 -5.45 -41.76
C GLY A 24 -33.85 -5.66 -40.26
N THR A 25 -32.89 -6.37 -39.68
CA THR A 25 -32.62 -6.32 -38.23
C THR A 25 -32.28 -4.88 -37.85
N VAL A 26 -33.09 -4.29 -36.96
CA VAL A 26 -32.74 -3.04 -36.29
C VAL A 26 -31.63 -3.35 -35.30
N TRP A 27 -30.39 -3.07 -35.71
CA TRP A 27 -29.26 -3.07 -34.79
C TRP A 27 -29.39 -1.83 -33.90
N TYR A 28 -29.82 -2.03 -32.66
CA TYR A 28 -29.48 -1.10 -31.60
C TYR A 28 -27.95 -1.13 -31.48
N THR A 29 -27.28 -0.13 -32.04
CA THR A 29 -25.89 0.14 -31.69
C THR A 29 -25.92 0.62 -30.24
N SER A 30 -25.63 -0.29 -29.32
CA SER A 30 -25.22 0.05 -27.97
C SER A 30 -24.01 0.96 -28.13
N GLY A 31 -24.23 2.27 -28.01
CA GLY A 31 -23.17 3.26 -28.03
C GLY A 31 -22.11 2.84 -27.02
N ASP A 32 -20.88 2.72 -27.50
CA ASP A 32 -19.70 2.47 -26.69
C ASP A 32 -19.70 3.45 -25.52
N ALA A 33 -20.11 2.96 -24.35
CA ALA A 33 -19.66 3.52 -23.10
C ALA A 33 -18.15 3.32 -23.10
N GLN A 34 -17.44 4.32 -23.64
CA GLN A 34 -16.01 4.51 -23.48
C GLN A 34 -15.76 4.76 -22.00
N GLY A 35 -15.85 3.69 -21.22
CA GLY A 35 -15.26 3.63 -19.89
C GLY A 35 -13.80 3.92 -20.13
N ARG A 36 -13.38 5.14 -19.80
CA ARG A 36 -11.96 5.52 -19.78
C ARG A 36 -11.25 4.45 -18.96
N THR A 37 -10.60 3.51 -19.63
CA THR A 37 -9.65 2.59 -19.02
C THR A 37 -8.57 3.49 -18.48
N VAL A 38 -8.62 3.78 -17.18
CA VAL A 38 -7.51 4.40 -16.48
C VAL A 38 -6.31 3.50 -16.79
N ALA A 39 -5.31 4.04 -17.48
CA ALA A 39 -4.12 3.28 -17.83
C ALA A 39 -3.61 2.59 -16.57
N ASP A 40 -3.47 1.26 -16.62
CA ASP A 40 -3.03 0.48 -15.48
C ASP A 40 -1.56 0.80 -15.22
N THR A 41 -1.29 1.76 -14.33
CA THR A 41 0.07 2.22 -14.00
C THR A 41 0.77 1.27 -13.03
N SER A 42 0.33 0.03 -12.90
CA SER A 42 0.88 -0.89 -11.90
C SER A 42 1.73 -1.99 -12.51
N ALA A 43 2.87 -2.25 -11.87
CA ALA A 43 3.70 -3.41 -12.12
C ALA A 43 3.39 -4.47 -11.05
N SER A 44 3.38 -5.75 -11.43
CA SER A 44 3.13 -6.82 -10.47
C SER A 44 3.98 -8.06 -10.73
N MET A 45 4.23 -8.81 -9.65
CA MET A 45 4.81 -10.15 -9.71
C MET A 45 3.92 -11.12 -8.94
N ARG A 46 3.41 -12.16 -9.62
CA ARG A 46 2.74 -13.28 -8.96
C ARG A 46 3.78 -14.22 -8.37
N ILE A 47 3.46 -14.78 -7.22
CA ILE A 47 4.30 -15.76 -6.52
C ILE A 47 3.63 -17.12 -6.68
N SER A 48 4.40 -18.11 -7.14
CA SER A 48 3.92 -19.47 -7.29
C SER A 48 3.57 -20.09 -5.93
N ALA A 49 2.68 -21.09 -5.90
CA ALA A 49 2.39 -21.81 -4.67
C ALA A 49 3.66 -22.46 -4.08
N ALA A 50 4.51 -23.01 -4.93
CA ALA A 50 5.79 -23.60 -4.53
C ALA A 50 6.74 -22.57 -3.88
N ASP A 51 6.83 -21.36 -4.42
CA ASP A 51 7.64 -20.28 -3.84
C ASP A 51 7.08 -19.78 -2.52
N ALA A 52 5.75 -19.68 -2.41
CA ALA A 52 5.07 -19.30 -1.19
C ALA A 52 5.30 -20.35 -0.08
N ASP A 53 5.15 -21.63 -0.37
CA ASP A 53 5.44 -22.72 0.56
C ASP A 53 6.92 -22.75 0.95
N GLY A 54 7.80 -22.52 -0.02
CA GLY A 54 9.22 -22.34 0.21
C GLY A 54 9.50 -21.18 1.17
N ALA A 55 8.81 -20.04 1.04
CA ALA A 55 8.94 -18.90 1.95
C ALA A 55 8.48 -19.24 3.38
N SER A 56 7.40 -20.02 3.53
CA SER A 56 6.93 -20.46 4.86
C SER A 56 7.97 -21.31 5.59
N ARG A 57 8.66 -22.21 4.88
CA ARG A 57 9.75 -23.03 5.45
C ARG A 57 11.04 -22.23 5.66
N TYR A 58 11.29 -21.25 4.80
CA TYR A 58 12.47 -20.39 4.86
C TYR A 58 12.53 -19.58 6.16
N TRP A 59 11.40 -19.00 6.60
CA TRP A 59 11.39 -18.10 7.76
C TRP A 59 11.23 -18.79 9.11
N THR A 60 12.32 -19.40 9.56
CA THR A 60 12.48 -19.88 10.94
C THR A 60 12.58 -18.73 11.95
N ALA A 61 12.43 -19.00 13.25
CA ALA A 61 12.66 -18.00 14.31
C ALA A 61 14.05 -17.40 14.23
N LYS A 62 15.05 -18.25 14.01
CA LYS A 62 16.45 -17.84 13.86
C LYS A 62 16.66 -16.89 12.69
N ARG A 63 16.10 -17.18 11.51
CA ARG A 63 16.23 -16.31 10.33
C ARG A 63 15.51 -14.98 10.49
N MET A 64 14.30 -14.98 11.06
CA MET A 64 13.59 -13.73 11.36
C MET A 64 14.37 -12.85 12.35
N ALA A 65 14.95 -13.44 13.40
CA ALA A 65 15.75 -12.69 14.37
C ALA A 65 17.06 -12.15 13.78
N ALA A 66 17.63 -12.84 12.79
CA ALA A 66 18.87 -12.44 12.11
C ALA A 66 18.65 -11.47 10.93
N ALA A 67 17.40 -11.29 10.47
CA ALA A 67 17.08 -10.42 9.35
C ALA A 67 17.47 -8.97 9.65
N THR A 68 17.94 -8.25 8.63
CA THR A 68 18.42 -6.87 8.78
C THR A 68 17.47 -5.86 8.13
N PRO A 69 17.36 -4.61 8.59
CA PRO A 69 16.66 -3.59 7.83
C PRO A 69 17.20 -3.44 6.41
N ILE A 70 16.35 -3.07 5.47
CA ILE A 70 16.78 -2.69 4.12
C ILE A 70 17.49 -1.33 4.12
N ASP A 71 17.10 -0.42 5.02
CA ASP A 71 17.67 0.93 5.07
C ASP A 71 18.91 1.01 5.97
N ARG A 72 19.97 1.58 5.42
CA ARG A 72 21.20 1.94 6.14
C ARG A 72 20.99 3.26 6.89
N VAL A 73 20.23 3.24 7.98
CA VAL A 73 20.32 4.33 8.94
C VAL A 73 21.63 4.15 9.69
N ASN A 74 22.64 4.94 9.34
CA ASN A 74 23.86 5.06 10.15
C ASN A 74 23.43 5.55 11.54
N GLY A 75 23.71 4.78 12.59
CA GLY A 75 23.58 5.23 13.98
C GLY A 75 24.59 6.33 14.37
N GLY A 76 25.20 7.00 13.38
CA GLY A 76 26.29 7.95 13.54
C GLY A 76 25.90 9.36 13.11
N ALA A 77 26.15 10.30 14.02
CA ALA A 77 26.06 11.75 13.93
C ALA A 77 24.65 12.36 13.78
N ALA A 78 24.25 13.05 14.85
CA ALA A 78 23.22 14.08 14.86
C ALA A 78 23.51 15.13 13.77
N GLY A 79 22.92 14.95 12.58
CA GLY A 79 22.93 15.97 11.54
C GLY A 79 21.99 17.12 11.93
N ARG A 80 22.59 18.26 12.28
CA ARG A 80 21.98 19.53 12.74
C ARG A 80 20.99 19.34 13.88
N THR A 81 21.45 19.66 15.09
CA THR A 81 20.65 19.98 16.26
C THR A 81 19.45 20.82 15.82
N LEU A 82 18.29 20.17 15.71
CA LEU A 82 17.04 20.90 15.84
C LEU A 82 17.17 21.61 17.18
N SER A 83 16.94 22.93 17.21
CA SER A 83 16.80 23.69 18.46
C SER A 83 15.99 22.86 19.45
N ALA A 84 16.36 22.88 20.74
CA ALA A 84 15.91 22.02 21.83
C ALA A 84 14.38 21.98 22.11
N GLN A 85 13.57 21.74 21.09
CA GLN A 85 12.26 21.16 21.19
C GLN A 85 12.48 19.69 21.45
N ALA A 86 11.94 19.20 22.56
CA ALA A 86 11.88 17.78 22.85
C ALA A 86 11.14 17.07 21.71
N ILE A 87 11.89 16.50 20.75
CA ILE A 87 11.33 15.68 19.70
C ILE A 87 10.58 14.54 20.38
N THR A 88 9.34 14.31 19.98
CA THR A 88 8.52 13.26 20.58
C THR A 88 9.26 11.92 20.51
N LYS A 89 9.34 11.21 21.63
CA LYS A 89 9.96 9.89 21.71
C LYS A 89 8.92 8.79 21.56
N SER A 90 9.17 7.86 20.66
CA SER A 90 8.33 6.66 20.51
C SER A 90 8.36 5.79 21.78
N LYS A 91 7.31 4.99 21.96
CA LYS A 91 7.13 4.09 23.10
C LYS A 91 7.01 2.66 22.60
N ALA A 92 7.69 1.72 23.24
CA ALA A 92 7.43 0.30 22.98
C ALA A 92 6.05 -0.09 23.51
N PHE A 93 5.41 -1.05 22.85
CA PHE A 93 4.11 -1.58 23.25
C PHE A 93 3.95 -3.03 22.80
N GLY A 94 2.75 -3.60 22.96
CA GLY A 94 2.45 -5.00 22.61
C GLY A 94 2.04 -5.24 21.15
N GLY A 95 2.15 -4.24 20.28
CA GLY A 95 1.71 -4.32 18.89
C GLY A 95 0.19 -4.25 18.72
N VAL A 96 -0.26 -4.07 17.47
CA VAL A 96 -1.67 -4.15 17.08
C VAL A 96 -1.85 -5.21 15.99
N PRO A 97 -2.97 -5.95 15.96
CA PRO A 97 -3.15 -7.08 15.04
C PRO A 97 -2.98 -6.72 13.57
N THR A 98 -3.38 -5.52 13.15
CA THR A 98 -3.34 -5.10 11.74
C THR A 98 -1.94 -4.70 11.25
N ILE A 99 -0.95 -4.56 12.12
CA ILE A 99 0.42 -4.13 11.77
C ILE A 99 1.38 -5.25 12.11
N GLY A 100 2.37 -5.50 11.25
CA GLY A 100 3.30 -6.60 11.43
C GLY A 100 4.65 -6.37 10.79
N ALA A 101 5.60 -7.22 11.18
CA ALA A 101 6.90 -7.28 10.53
C ALA A 101 6.75 -7.97 9.17
N LEU A 102 7.37 -7.39 8.15
CA LEU A 102 7.41 -7.89 6.78
C LEU A 102 8.82 -8.40 6.49
N PHE A 103 8.99 -9.71 6.38
CA PHE A 103 10.27 -10.34 6.08
C PHE A 103 10.36 -10.68 4.60
N PHE A 104 11.55 -10.51 4.01
CA PHE A 104 11.80 -10.78 2.60
C PHE A 104 13.28 -10.94 2.32
N ASN A 105 13.62 -11.44 1.12
CA ASN A 105 14.98 -11.51 0.63
C ASN A 105 15.09 -10.72 -0.69
N ASN A 106 16.03 -9.78 -0.78
CA ASN A 106 16.20 -8.90 -1.95
C ASN A 106 17.28 -9.39 -2.94
N GLY A 107 17.79 -10.61 -2.74
CA GLY A 107 18.91 -11.18 -3.49
C GLY A 107 20.29 -10.85 -2.91
N GLN A 108 20.38 -9.94 -1.94
CA GLN A 108 21.61 -9.63 -1.19
C GLN A 108 21.58 -10.14 0.25
N GLY A 109 20.40 -10.52 0.77
CA GLY A 109 20.26 -11.04 2.12
C GLY A 109 18.83 -11.03 2.62
N ASP A 110 18.68 -11.48 3.87
CA ASP A 110 17.42 -11.50 4.59
C ASP A 110 17.17 -10.14 5.25
N HIS A 111 16.03 -9.57 4.90
CA HIS A 111 15.62 -8.26 5.34
C HIS A 111 14.25 -8.24 5.99
N PHE A 112 13.99 -7.15 6.71
CA PHE A 112 12.65 -6.85 7.18
C PHE A 112 12.28 -5.37 7.08
N CYS A 113 10.98 -5.15 6.95
CA CYS A 113 10.25 -3.89 6.97
C CYS A 113 9.04 -4.02 7.90
N THR A 114 8.15 -3.03 7.87
CA THR A 114 6.82 -3.05 8.46
C THR A 114 5.75 -3.04 7.35
N ALA A 115 4.59 -3.66 7.60
CA ALA A 115 3.43 -3.55 6.73
C ALA A 115 2.13 -3.49 7.55
N SER A 116 1.05 -3.03 6.91
CA SER A 116 -0.27 -2.91 7.51
C SER A 116 -1.34 -3.57 6.67
N VAL A 117 -2.25 -4.30 7.31
CA VAL A 117 -3.46 -4.84 6.66
C VAL A 117 -4.40 -3.69 6.35
N VAL A 118 -4.78 -3.58 5.08
CA VAL A 118 -5.62 -2.51 4.56
C VAL A 118 -6.90 -3.09 4.00
N GLN A 119 -8.02 -2.38 4.13
CA GLN A 119 -9.35 -2.82 3.73
C GLN A 119 -9.43 -3.10 2.22
N SER A 120 -9.75 -4.31 1.83
CA SER A 120 -9.82 -4.83 0.46
C SER A 120 -11.07 -5.65 0.23
N SER A 121 -11.56 -5.68 -1.01
CA SER A 121 -12.63 -6.60 -1.43
C SER A 121 -12.12 -8.05 -1.42
N SER A 122 -10.88 -8.26 -1.84
CA SER A 122 -10.19 -9.57 -1.76
C SER A 122 -9.98 -10.05 -0.32
N GLN A 123 -9.93 -9.11 0.64
CA GLN A 123 -9.61 -9.30 2.05
C GLN A 123 -8.19 -9.82 2.31
N ARG A 124 -7.29 -9.60 1.35
CA ARG A 124 -5.92 -10.16 1.31
C ARG A 124 -4.82 -9.13 1.39
N LEU A 125 -5.14 -7.84 1.33
CA LEU A 125 -4.16 -6.84 1.01
C LEU A 125 -3.43 -6.26 2.23
N LEU A 126 -2.11 -6.14 2.07
CA LEU A 126 -1.24 -5.30 2.88
C LEU A 126 -0.81 -4.07 2.08
N ILE A 127 -0.46 -3.00 2.78
CA ILE A 127 0.29 -1.85 2.26
C ILE A 127 1.62 -1.74 2.99
N THR A 128 2.67 -1.38 2.26
CA THR A 128 4.04 -1.15 2.74
C THR A 128 4.74 -0.15 1.80
N ALA A 129 6.02 0.15 2.03
CA ALA A 129 6.82 0.95 1.11
C ALA A 129 7.19 0.15 -0.14
N ALA A 130 7.26 0.78 -1.31
CA ALA A 130 7.60 0.08 -2.55
C ALA A 130 9.01 -0.53 -2.49
N HIS A 131 9.96 0.17 -1.88
CA HIS A 131 11.33 -0.30 -1.72
C HIS A 131 11.45 -1.59 -0.88
N CYS A 132 10.49 -1.88 -0.01
CA CYS A 132 10.45 -3.12 0.77
C CYS A 132 10.14 -4.36 -0.09
N ILE A 133 9.50 -4.18 -1.26
CA ILE A 133 9.06 -5.28 -2.11
C ILE A 133 9.60 -5.23 -3.54
N HIS A 134 10.21 -4.13 -3.95
CA HIS A 134 10.86 -3.95 -5.24
C HIS A 134 12.02 -2.96 -5.15
N GLY A 135 13.21 -3.32 -5.62
CA GLY A 135 14.43 -2.49 -5.47
C GLY A 135 14.51 -1.20 -6.32
N GLY A 136 13.42 -0.79 -6.98
CA GLY A 136 13.39 0.34 -7.91
C GLY A 136 13.99 0.05 -9.29
N LYS A 137 14.41 1.11 -10.00
CA LYS A 137 14.93 1.07 -11.37
C LYS A 137 16.07 0.07 -11.56
N GLY A 138 15.89 -0.83 -12.53
CA GLY A 138 16.89 -1.84 -12.90
C GLY A 138 17.10 -2.93 -11.83
N LYS A 139 16.23 -2.99 -10.81
CA LYS A 139 16.24 -4.01 -9.76
C LYS A 139 15.00 -4.89 -9.86
N LYS A 140 14.96 -5.94 -9.05
CA LYS A 140 13.91 -6.96 -9.06
C LYS A 140 12.97 -6.81 -7.87
N TYR A 141 11.85 -7.51 -7.96
CA TYR A 141 11.00 -7.78 -6.80
C TYR A 141 11.75 -8.59 -5.74
N ALA A 142 11.35 -8.38 -4.49
CA ALA A 142 11.79 -9.20 -3.38
C ALA A 142 11.22 -10.63 -3.50
N SER A 143 11.96 -11.58 -2.95
CA SER A 143 11.58 -12.98 -2.87
C SER A 143 11.34 -13.40 -1.42
N LYS A 144 10.80 -14.61 -1.21
CA LYS A 144 10.50 -15.16 0.12
C LYS A 144 9.72 -14.18 0.99
N VAL A 145 8.72 -13.48 0.44
CA VAL A 145 8.00 -12.45 1.19
C VAL A 145 7.01 -13.07 2.18
N ALA A 146 7.12 -12.70 3.45
CA ALA A 146 6.28 -13.19 4.54
C ALA A 146 5.91 -12.08 5.54
N PHE A 147 4.66 -12.04 5.97
CA PHE A 147 4.13 -11.08 6.92
C PHE A 147 3.78 -11.75 8.25
N VAL A 148 4.19 -11.14 9.36
CA VAL A 148 3.90 -11.61 10.73
C VAL A 148 3.14 -10.53 11.49
N PRO A 149 1.80 -10.62 11.56
CA PRO A 149 0.98 -9.64 12.27
C PRO A 149 1.26 -9.69 13.77
N LYS A 150 1.39 -8.52 14.40
CA LYS A 150 1.66 -8.37 15.83
C LYS A 150 2.90 -9.17 16.28
N TYR A 151 3.95 -9.16 15.48
CA TYR A 151 5.26 -9.68 15.88
C TYR A 151 5.71 -8.99 17.19
N ASP A 152 6.36 -9.72 18.10
CA ASP A 152 6.99 -9.21 19.34
C ASP A 152 8.00 -10.26 19.81
N ARG A 153 9.31 -9.99 19.72
CA ARG A 153 10.38 -10.89 20.17
C ARG A 153 10.25 -12.33 19.67
N GLY A 154 10.10 -12.49 18.36
CA GLY A 154 9.91 -13.81 17.73
C GLY A 154 8.50 -14.40 17.88
N LYS A 155 7.63 -13.85 18.74
CA LYS A 155 6.24 -14.29 18.89
C LYS A 155 5.45 -13.96 17.63
N ARG A 156 4.60 -14.91 17.21
CA ARG A 156 3.79 -14.83 15.99
C ARG A 156 2.34 -15.18 16.31
N PRO A 157 1.62 -14.35 17.08
CA PRO A 157 0.31 -14.72 17.61
C PRO A 157 -0.73 -15.00 16.51
N TYR A 158 -0.55 -14.46 15.31
CA TYR A 158 -1.39 -14.71 14.14
C TYR A 158 -0.69 -15.54 13.05
N GLY A 159 0.45 -16.15 13.38
CA GLY A 159 1.27 -16.95 12.46
C GLY A 159 2.00 -16.13 11.41
N THR A 160 2.59 -16.84 10.46
CA THR A 160 3.30 -16.28 9.29
C THR A 160 2.42 -16.41 8.05
N TRP A 161 2.27 -15.32 7.29
CA TRP A 161 1.44 -15.24 6.09
C TRP A 161 2.32 -15.03 4.86
N THR A 162 2.18 -15.85 3.83
CA THR A 162 3.02 -15.78 2.63
C THR A 162 2.37 -14.92 1.55
N ALA A 163 3.20 -14.23 0.77
CA ALA A 163 2.70 -13.42 -0.34
C ALA A 163 2.26 -14.29 -1.53
N LYS A 164 1.13 -13.92 -2.13
CA LYS A 164 0.58 -14.40 -3.41
C LYS A 164 1.02 -13.51 -4.57
N MET A 165 1.16 -12.21 -4.32
CA MET A 165 1.49 -11.21 -5.33
C MET A 165 2.10 -9.98 -4.67
N LEU A 166 3.08 -9.38 -5.34
CA LEU A 166 3.66 -8.07 -5.01
C LEU A 166 3.28 -7.08 -6.11
N LEU A 167 2.97 -5.85 -5.72
CA LEU A 167 2.48 -4.83 -6.63
C LEU A 167 2.99 -3.44 -6.26
N VAL A 168 3.58 -2.74 -7.22
CA VAL A 168 4.11 -1.37 -7.09
C VAL A 168 3.68 -0.53 -8.30
N ASP A 169 3.83 0.79 -8.24
CA ASP A 169 3.60 1.64 -9.42
C ASP A 169 4.71 1.43 -10.47
N GLN A 170 4.36 1.45 -11.75
CA GLN A 170 5.28 1.29 -12.87
C GLN A 170 6.37 2.37 -12.87
N ARG A 171 6.06 3.58 -12.40
CA ARG A 171 7.02 4.67 -12.23
C ARG A 171 8.03 4.40 -11.12
N TRP A 172 7.67 3.63 -10.09
CA TRP A 172 8.67 3.10 -9.14
C TRP A 172 9.67 2.19 -9.86
N VAL A 173 9.17 1.29 -10.73
CA VAL A 173 10.00 0.35 -11.48
C VAL A 173 10.88 1.04 -12.53
N SER A 174 10.39 2.09 -13.19
CA SER A 174 11.11 2.74 -14.29
C SER A 174 12.06 3.87 -13.87
N SER A 175 11.76 4.58 -12.78
CA SER A 175 12.52 5.76 -12.35
C SER A 175 12.87 5.79 -10.86
N THR A 176 12.45 4.80 -10.06
CA THR A 176 12.54 4.85 -8.59
C THR A 176 11.90 6.14 -8.04
N ASP A 177 10.71 6.46 -8.55
CA ASP A 177 10.01 7.67 -8.14
C ASP A 177 9.64 7.63 -6.65
N ARG A 178 10.31 8.47 -5.85
CA ARG A 178 10.10 8.57 -4.40
C ARG A 178 8.69 9.03 -4.02
N ASP A 179 7.97 9.70 -4.91
CA ASP A 179 6.58 10.10 -4.66
C ASP A 179 5.62 8.91 -4.78
N LEU A 180 6.13 7.74 -5.19
CA LEU A 180 5.39 6.49 -5.39
C LEU A 180 6.03 5.32 -4.62
N ASP A 181 6.73 5.63 -3.52
CA ASP A 181 7.31 4.63 -2.62
C ASP A 181 6.26 4.01 -1.68
N PHE A 182 5.22 3.43 -2.28
CA PHE A 182 4.21 2.60 -1.64
C PHE A 182 3.87 1.42 -2.54
N GLY A 183 3.53 0.30 -1.92
CA GLY A 183 3.22 -0.93 -2.62
C GLY A 183 2.20 -1.77 -1.87
N PHE A 184 1.56 -2.67 -2.61
CA PHE A 184 0.58 -3.61 -2.06
C PHE A 184 1.06 -5.05 -2.19
N ILE A 185 0.72 -5.85 -1.19
CA ILE A 185 0.96 -7.29 -1.18
C ILE A 185 -0.38 -7.97 -1.04
N ALA A 186 -0.69 -8.92 -1.93
CA ALA A 186 -1.79 -9.86 -1.68
C ALA A 186 -1.23 -11.09 -0.97
N LEU A 187 -1.86 -11.50 0.12
CA LEU A 187 -1.48 -12.69 0.87
C LEU A 187 -2.26 -13.94 0.44
N ASN A 188 -1.60 -15.10 0.52
CA ASN A 188 -2.29 -16.39 0.49
C ASN A 188 -3.19 -16.55 1.72
N ASP A 189 -4.19 -17.43 1.63
CA ASP A 189 -4.93 -17.84 2.82
C ASP A 189 -4.03 -18.65 3.74
N ARG A 190 -4.27 -18.49 5.04
CA ARG A 190 -3.61 -19.30 6.05
C ARG A 190 -4.66 -20.14 6.75
N SER A 191 -4.55 -21.47 6.63
CA SER A 191 -5.51 -22.40 7.23
C SER A 191 -6.96 -22.07 6.85
N GLY A 192 -7.20 -21.77 5.57
CA GLY A 192 -8.51 -21.39 5.03
C GLY A 192 -9.01 -19.99 5.42
N LYS A 193 -8.23 -19.19 6.17
CA LYS A 193 -8.62 -17.85 6.60
C LYS A 193 -7.90 -16.77 5.79
N LYS A 194 -8.66 -15.73 5.42
CA LYS A 194 -8.16 -14.47 4.86
C LYS A 194 -7.62 -13.57 5.97
N ILE A 195 -6.55 -12.82 5.69
CA ILE A 195 -5.86 -12.00 6.71
C ILE A 195 -6.80 -11.02 7.42
N GLN A 196 -7.70 -10.34 6.69
CA GLN A 196 -8.61 -9.37 7.33
C GLN A 196 -9.59 -10.02 8.31
N LYS A 197 -9.93 -11.30 8.12
CA LYS A 197 -10.78 -12.04 9.07
C LYS A 197 -9.99 -12.46 10.30
N ALA A 198 -8.68 -12.67 10.17
CA ALA A 198 -7.83 -13.04 11.29
C ALA A 198 -7.47 -11.85 12.18
N VAL A 199 -7.21 -10.67 11.59
CA VAL A 199 -6.63 -9.53 12.35
C VAL A 199 -7.36 -8.19 12.17
N GLY A 200 -8.41 -8.13 11.35
CA GLY A 200 -9.04 -6.88 10.97
C GLY A 200 -8.26 -6.12 9.89
N TYR A 201 -8.54 -4.83 9.74
CA TYR A 201 -7.95 -3.98 8.71
C TYR A 201 -8.01 -2.50 9.10
N ASN A 202 -7.14 -1.70 8.48
CA ASN A 202 -7.24 -0.24 8.45
C ASN A 202 -7.81 0.23 7.12
N ARG A 203 -8.40 1.42 7.06
CA ARG A 203 -8.89 1.99 5.79
C ARG A 203 -7.79 2.81 5.13
N LEU A 204 -7.92 3.14 3.85
CA LEU A 204 -7.04 4.07 3.17
C LEU A 204 -7.65 5.47 3.24
N ALA A 205 -6.86 6.49 3.59
CA ALA A 205 -7.27 7.88 3.56
C ALA A 205 -6.31 8.69 2.68
N VAL A 206 -6.84 9.25 1.60
CA VAL A 206 -6.08 10.02 0.61
C VAL A 206 -6.48 11.49 0.66
N ASN A 207 -5.61 12.36 0.15
CA ASN A 207 -5.85 13.81 0.05
C ASN A 207 -6.17 14.51 1.38
N GLN A 208 -5.56 14.08 2.49
CA GLN A 208 -5.87 14.60 3.83
C GLN A 208 -5.09 15.88 4.22
N GLY A 209 -4.23 16.38 3.34
CA GLY A 209 -3.39 17.54 3.60
C GLY A 209 -2.28 17.28 4.63
N VAL A 210 -1.82 18.35 5.28
CA VAL A 210 -0.75 18.34 6.30
C VAL A 210 -1.28 18.86 7.65
N GLY A 211 -0.49 18.76 8.72
CA GLY A 211 -0.89 19.21 10.06
C GLY A 211 -1.80 18.22 10.79
N ARG A 212 -1.97 17.01 10.26
CA ARG A 212 -2.84 15.97 10.82
C ARG A 212 -2.14 15.22 11.94
N THR A 213 -2.85 14.87 13.00
CA THR A 213 -2.32 13.99 14.03
C THR A 213 -2.41 12.53 13.58
N VAL A 214 -1.27 11.86 13.54
CA VAL A 214 -1.14 10.45 13.14
C VAL A 214 -0.60 9.61 14.29
N ASN A 215 -1.04 8.36 14.37
CA ASN A 215 -0.42 7.31 15.16
C ASN A 215 0.39 6.43 14.23
N VAL A 216 1.69 6.35 14.45
CA VAL A 216 2.61 5.56 13.63
C VAL A 216 3.14 4.42 14.48
N ALA A 217 3.07 3.20 13.97
CA ALA A 217 3.61 2.03 14.65
C ALA A 217 4.45 1.18 13.70
N GLY A 218 5.57 0.69 14.20
CA GLY A 218 6.59 0.03 13.39
C GLY A 218 7.55 -0.83 14.18
N TYR A 219 8.40 -1.54 13.44
CA TYR A 219 9.36 -2.50 13.96
C TYR A 219 10.80 -1.99 13.73
N PRO A 220 11.45 -1.38 14.74
CA PRO A 220 12.82 -0.92 14.60
C PRO A 220 13.81 -2.08 14.76
N LYS A 221 15.00 -1.96 14.16
CA LYS A 221 16.10 -2.92 14.32
C LYS A 221 16.50 -3.14 15.77
N ILE A 222 16.64 -4.40 16.15
CA ILE A 222 17.13 -4.82 17.48
C ILE A 222 18.47 -4.18 17.88
N ALA A 223 19.38 -3.97 16.92
CA ALA A 223 20.69 -3.36 17.19
C ALA A 223 20.61 -1.89 17.65
N PHE A 224 19.52 -1.20 17.33
CA PHE A 224 19.23 0.16 17.81
C PHE A 224 18.12 0.19 18.87
N ASP A 225 17.47 -0.95 19.09
CA ASP A 225 16.41 -1.14 20.07
C ASP A 225 16.38 -2.60 20.56
N SER A 226 17.18 -2.90 21.58
CA SER A 226 17.37 -4.27 22.12
C SER A 226 16.10 -4.93 22.65
N ARG A 227 14.99 -4.20 22.74
CA ARG A 227 13.69 -4.75 23.16
C ARG A 227 13.14 -5.74 22.13
N ASP A 228 13.43 -5.57 20.84
CA ASP A 228 12.81 -6.33 19.72
C ASP A 228 11.27 -6.33 19.78
N ARG A 229 10.71 -5.15 20.09
CA ARG A 229 9.28 -4.91 20.25
C ARG A 229 8.81 -3.83 19.28
N PRO A 230 7.54 -3.88 18.87
CA PRO A 230 6.98 -2.77 18.11
C PRO A 230 6.98 -1.49 18.96
N ILE A 231 7.24 -0.38 18.29
CA ILE A 231 7.12 0.95 18.85
C ILE A 231 5.91 1.66 18.26
N TYR A 232 5.37 2.63 18.99
CA TYR A 232 4.41 3.57 18.46
C TYR A 232 4.77 5.01 18.81
N CYS A 233 4.27 5.93 18.00
CA CYS A 233 4.36 7.36 18.26
C CYS A 233 3.11 8.08 17.77
N ARG A 234 2.66 9.05 18.56
CA ARG A 234 1.59 9.97 18.17
C ARG A 234 2.19 11.34 17.93
N THR A 235 2.09 11.85 16.71
CA THR A 235 2.73 13.11 16.30
C THR A 235 1.91 13.82 15.21
N LYS A 236 2.32 15.02 14.79
CA LYS A 236 1.69 15.77 13.71
C LYS A 236 2.48 15.64 12.41
N THR A 237 1.78 15.53 11.29
CA THR A 237 2.39 15.59 9.96
C THR A 237 2.75 17.04 9.61
N ALA A 238 3.82 17.22 8.87
CA ALA A 238 4.22 18.50 8.28
C ALA A 238 4.53 18.32 6.79
N LYS A 239 4.49 19.42 6.04
CA LYS A 239 4.91 19.43 4.64
C LYS A 239 6.43 19.20 4.56
N GLN A 240 6.86 18.35 3.62
CA GLN A 240 8.26 18.21 3.23
C GLN A 240 8.49 18.73 1.80
N ALA A 241 7.66 18.30 0.85
CA ALA A 241 7.70 18.75 -0.54
C ALA A 241 6.27 18.71 -1.12
N LYS A 242 6.12 18.91 -2.44
CA LYS A 242 4.82 18.90 -3.11
C LYS A 242 4.03 17.60 -2.86
N TYR A 243 4.69 16.45 -3.01
CA TYR A 243 4.10 15.12 -2.83
C TYR A 243 4.76 14.33 -1.70
N GLN A 244 5.28 15.04 -0.69
CA GLN A 244 5.94 14.42 0.47
C GLN A 244 5.52 15.10 1.76
N ILE A 245 5.23 14.27 2.75
CA ILE A 245 4.93 14.67 4.12
C ILE A 245 5.99 14.08 5.05
N ARG A 246 6.16 14.71 6.21
CA ARG A 246 7.11 14.27 7.24
C ARG A 246 6.45 14.20 8.60
N MET A 247 7.08 13.45 9.49
CA MET A 247 6.83 13.48 10.92
C MET A 247 8.14 13.59 11.68
N ASP A 248 8.09 14.22 12.85
CA ASP A 248 9.20 14.28 13.78
C ASP A 248 8.85 13.42 15.00
N CYS A 249 9.51 12.26 15.09
CA CYS A 249 9.43 11.37 16.23
C CYS A 249 10.65 10.44 16.26
N THR A 250 11.31 10.34 17.40
CA THR A 250 12.52 9.53 17.55
C THR A 250 12.24 8.07 17.88
N GLY A 251 13.09 7.18 17.38
CA GLY A 251 13.03 5.74 17.53
C GLY A 251 12.67 4.98 16.25
N PHE A 252 12.34 5.68 15.16
CA PHE A 252 12.06 5.08 13.86
C PHE A 252 13.37 4.86 13.08
N TYR A 253 14.14 3.86 13.52
CA TYR A 253 15.35 3.39 12.85
C TYR A 253 15.01 2.48 11.66
N GLY A 254 16.04 1.91 11.02
CA GLY A 254 15.85 0.88 9.99
C GLY A 254 14.91 -0.24 10.45
N GLY A 255 14.08 -0.73 9.52
CA GLY A 255 13.05 -1.76 9.74
C GLY A 255 11.65 -1.17 9.86
N THR A 256 11.56 0.13 10.16
CA THR A 256 10.28 0.84 10.26
C THR A 256 9.69 1.27 8.91
N SER A 257 10.42 1.10 7.81
CA SER A 257 9.88 1.35 6.47
C SER A 257 8.60 0.56 6.20
N GLY A 258 7.62 1.21 5.59
CA GLY A 258 6.27 0.69 5.43
C GLY A 258 5.34 0.85 6.66
N SER A 259 5.82 1.42 7.78
CA SER A 259 4.97 1.68 8.96
C SER A 259 3.81 2.62 8.61
N PRO A 260 2.55 2.26 8.89
CA PRO A 260 1.39 3.07 8.52
C PRO A 260 1.25 4.30 9.40
N TRP A 261 0.83 5.41 8.80
CA TRP A 261 0.47 6.64 9.49
C TRP A 261 -1.03 6.68 9.67
N LEU A 262 -1.51 6.32 10.86
CA LEU A 262 -2.94 6.14 11.14
C LEU A 262 -3.59 7.42 11.66
N LEU A 263 -4.47 7.99 10.84
CA LEU A 263 -5.50 8.94 11.27
C LEU A 263 -6.62 8.20 12.01
N ASN A 264 -7.41 8.94 12.79
CA ASN A 264 -8.65 8.47 13.42
C ASN A 264 -8.49 7.12 14.16
N TYR A 265 -7.31 6.88 14.74
CA TYR A 265 -7.00 5.61 15.37
C TYR A 265 -7.83 5.42 16.64
N SER A 266 -8.62 4.35 16.68
CA SER A 266 -9.37 3.92 17.85
C SER A 266 -8.58 2.88 18.64
N TYR A 267 -8.30 3.19 19.91
CA TYR A 267 -7.65 2.25 20.82
C TYR A 267 -8.53 1.03 21.16
N THR A 268 -9.85 1.19 21.08
CA THR A 268 -10.82 0.11 21.32
C THR A 268 -10.82 -0.89 20.18
N THR A 269 -10.94 -0.43 18.93
CA THR A 269 -10.98 -1.33 17.78
C THR A 269 -9.59 -1.69 17.25
N GLN A 270 -8.56 -0.98 17.70
CA GLN A 270 -7.17 -1.08 17.24
C GLN A 270 -7.04 -0.89 15.72
N ARG A 271 -7.78 0.08 15.19
CA ARG A 271 -7.89 0.38 13.75
C ARG A 271 -7.94 1.89 13.52
N GLY A 272 -7.53 2.32 12.34
CA GLY A 272 -7.65 3.70 11.87
C GLY A 272 -7.58 3.78 10.35
N ASP A 273 -7.22 4.96 9.85
CA ASP A 273 -7.12 5.25 8.41
C ASP A 273 -5.67 5.56 8.03
N ILE A 274 -5.10 4.79 7.12
CA ILE A 274 -3.74 4.91 6.63
C ILE A 274 -3.65 6.11 5.69
N ASN A 275 -2.90 7.14 6.09
CA ASN A 275 -2.64 8.34 5.30
C ASN A 275 -1.18 8.48 4.86
N GLY A 276 -0.41 7.41 5.00
CA GLY A 276 0.97 7.34 4.59
C GLY A 276 1.60 6.04 5.09
N VAL A 277 2.75 5.73 4.53
CA VAL A 277 3.68 4.74 5.06
C VAL A 277 5.08 5.33 5.15
N ILE A 278 5.89 4.96 6.15
CA ILE A 278 7.30 5.40 6.18
C ILE A 278 7.99 4.96 4.90
N GLY A 279 8.48 5.94 4.12
CA GLY A 279 9.04 5.75 2.79
C GLY A 279 9.21 7.09 2.07
N GLY A 280 9.43 7.04 0.78
CA GLY A 280 9.49 8.21 -0.09
C GLY A 280 10.84 8.91 -0.01
N TYR A 281 10.85 10.20 0.34
CA TYR A 281 12.10 10.96 0.40
C TYR A 281 13.14 10.25 1.28
N GLN A 282 14.33 10.01 0.70
CA GLN A 282 15.41 9.28 1.36
C GLN A 282 14.99 7.90 1.92
N GLY A 283 14.11 7.17 1.22
CA GLY A 283 13.63 5.85 1.67
C GLY A 283 12.83 5.88 2.97
N GLY A 284 12.26 7.04 3.34
CA GLY A 284 11.59 7.21 4.64
C GLY A 284 12.44 7.92 5.67
N GLY A 285 13.69 8.27 5.36
CA GLY A 285 14.55 9.13 6.16
C GLY A 285 15.87 8.46 6.58
N ASN A 286 16.94 9.27 6.67
CA ASN A 286 18.27 8.79 7.05
C ASN A 286 18.57 9.00 8.55
N THR A 287 17.58 9.45 9.33
CA THR A 287 17.77 9.74 10.76
C THR A 287 16.67 9.07 11.57
N ALA A 288 16.96 8.73 12.81
CA ALA A 288 16.00 8.11 13.70
C ALA A 288 14.83 9.02 14.13
N SER A 289 14.99 10.34 13.98
CA SER A 289 14.11 11.37 14.56
C SER A 289 13.16 12.03 13.58
N ARG A 290 13.36 11.80 12.28
CA ARG A 290 12.54 12.35 11.21
C ARG A 290 12.30 11.29 10.16
N SER A 291 11.03 11.02 9.91
CA SER A 291 10.59 10.10 8.89
C SER A 291 9.73 10.79 7.84
N TYR A 292 9.75 10.26 6.63
CA TYR A 292 9.00 10.78 5.49
C TYR A 292 7.94 9.78 5.02
N SER A 293 7.00 10.28 4.25
CA SER A 293 6.05 9.48 3.48
C SER A 293 5.73 10.19 2.17
N ALA A 294 5.60 9.42 1.10
CA ALA A 294 4.92 9.88 -0.09
C ALA A 294 3.49 10.33 0.27
N TYR A 295 3.04 11.44 -0.29
CA TYR A 295 1.70 11.94 -0.05
C TYR A 295 0.68 11.02 -0.72
N PHE A 296 -0.28 10.52 0.06
CA PHE A 296 -1.30 9.61 -0.45
C PHE A 296 -2.40 10.39 -1.18
N ASP A 297 -2.42 10.25 -2.50
CA ASP A 297 -3.41 10.86 -3.40
C ASP A 297 -4.13 9.80 -4.26
N LYS A 298 -4.50 10.16 -5.50
CA LYS A 298 -5.16 9.24 -6.41
C LYS A 298 -4.26 8.07 -6.83
N ASP A 299 -2.94 8.23 -6.84
CA ASP A 299 -2.02 7.18 -7.31
C ASP A 299 -2.04 5.95 -6.39
N VAL A 300 -2.01 6.13 -5.07
CA VAL A 300 -2.15 5.01 -4.12
C VAL A 300 -3.55 4.37 -4.19
N SER A 301 -4.59 5.16 -4.46
CA SER A 301 -5.96 4.65 -4.60
C SER A 301 -6.11 3.79 -5.86
N ASN A 302 -5.55 4.24 -6.98
CA ASN A 302 -5.53 3.50 -8.24
C ASN A 302 -4.73 2.20 -8.10
N LEU A 303 -3.53 2.29 -7.51
CA LEU A 303 -2.68 1.14 -7.27
C LEU A 303 -3.38 0.12 -6.37
N ARG A 304 -4.17 0.61 -5.39
CA ARG A 304 -4.96 -0.26 -4.52
C ARG A 304 -6.08 -0.99 -5.25
N ALA A 305 -6.84 -0.27 -6.08
CA ALA A 305 -7.88 -0.87 -6.90
C ALA A 305 -7.28 -1.95 -7.85
N ALA A 306 -6.12 -1.67 -8.43
CA ALA A 306 -5.40 -2.60 -9.28
C ALA A 306 -4.91 -3.84 -8.50
N ALA A 307 -4.46 -3.67 -7.25
CA ALA A 307 -4.11 -4.77 -6.36
C ALA A 307 -5.33 -5.66 -6.06
N ASP A 308 -6.48 -5.04 -5.76
CA ASP A 308 -7.71 -5.76 -5.42
C ASP A 308 -8.21 -6.62 -6.58
N LYS A 309 -8.24 -6.04 -7.79
CA LYS A 309 -8.66 -6.76 -9.01
C LYS A 309 -7.80 -8.01 -9.27
N ARG A 310 -6.50 -7.96 -8.98
CA ARG A 310 -5.56 -9.07 -9.24
C ARG A 310 -5.42 -10.05 -8.07
N ALA A 311 -5.83 -9.65 -6.87
CA ALA A 311 -5.76 -10.46 -5.66
C ALA A 311 -6.88 -11.50 -5.54
N ALA A 312 -7.95 -11.34 -6.32
CA ALA A 312 -9.03 -12.32 -6.47
C ALA A 312 -8.47 -13.75 -6.66
#